data_AF-A0A8T9VTC8-F1
#
_entry.id   AF-A0A8T9VTC8-F1
#
_cell.length_a   1.000
_cell.length_b   1.000
_cell.length_c   1.000
_cell.angle_alpha   90.00
_cell.angle_beta   90.00
_cell.angle_gamma   90.00
#
_symmetry.space_group_name_H-M   'P 1'
#
loop_
_entity.id
_entity.type
_entity.pdbx_description
1 polymer ?
#
loop_
_entity_poly.entity_id
_entity_poly.type
_entity_poly.pdbx_seq_one_letter_code
_entity_poly.pdbx_strand_id
1 'polypeptide(L)'
;MGIKEIYSKIQESGHEISRQKFEELIEEKVGELGGLCDRDTAAKLVAKDIGVESGEGPIKIEEITADKEKTSLKAEVIEIQGVRTFERDDSSIGRVANIQVGDETGEITLVLWDEMADHVKTNEIEIGDTLRIRNARVKEGYNGLELNVGGGTRIEKIDSSEVSYQRETTDISNITEDMGSVHTAGEILKTGEIKKFEKKDGETGKVRTIKIGDETGKIDVSLWEEHAEKQYREGDRVEINHGYTRQRYGETRLNVGYRGNIKKTDREINYQADTTQLKNIQPDRQYDVLGNITGIEETKTFQRKDGSEGKVANIYIDDGTDEVRAALWGDHTKKTEELDIGDIIRIEDAKAKEGYNNQLELSVGWNSTIHKIESETKEVRGDIKEVRGGTEIDIKGTVITPSIIDDGTGCIKITDRELPEIGTNVRVKGTAMRTGPTTTVEPEKIEETHQDPEDIEIILEEASSLTNKNQDKKT
;
A
#
# COMPACT_ATOMS: atom_id res chain seq x y z
N MET A 1 -6.96 -28.84 -35.99
CA MET A 1 -6.81 -27.40 -36.26
C MET A 1 -7.18 -27.15 -37.71
N GLY A 2 -8.29 -26.45 -37.95
CA GLY A 2 -8.74 -26.12 -39.30
C GLY A 2 -8.04 -24.88 -39.86
N ILE A 3 -8.09 -24.67 -41.18
CA ILE A 3 -7.44 -23.53 -41.87
C ILE A 3 -7.78 -22.16 -41.24
N LYS A 4 -9.02 -21.98 -40.75
CA LYS A 4 -9.45 -20.74 -40.08
C LYS A 4 -8.69 -20.47 -38.79
N GLU A 5 -8.50 -21.49 -37.94
CA GLU A 5 -7.77 -21.36 -36.68
C GLU A 5 -6.29 -21.08 -36.92
N ILE A 6 -5.71 -21.70 -37.96
CA ILE A 6 -4.32 -21.44 -38.37
C ILE A 6 -4.19 -19.98 -38.83
N TYR A 7 -5.14 -19.48 -39.62
CA TYR A 7 -5.13 -18.09 -40.07
C TYR A 7 -5.23 -17.10 -38.90
N SER A 8 -6.12 -17.34 -37.93
CA SER A 8 -6.23 -16.52 -36.72
C SER A 8 -4.91 -16.48 -35.94
N LYS A 9 -4.23 -17.61 -35.76
CA LYS A 9 -2.92 -17.67 -35.10
C LYS A 9 -1.84 -16.88 -35.83
N ILE A 10 -1.86 -16.88 -37.16
CA ILE A 10 -0.93 -16.07 -37.95
C ILE A 10 -1.16 -14.57 -37.68
N GLN A 11 -2.42 -14.13 -37.59
CA GLN A 11 -2.74 -12.74 -37.26
C GLN A 11 -2.30 -12.38 -35.83
N GLU A 12 -2.54 -13.26 -34.85
CA GLU A 12 -2.11 -13.07 -33.46
C GLU A 12 -0.59 -13.02 -33.30
N SER A 13 0.16 -13.70 -34.18
CA SER A 13 1.62 -13.66 -34.20
C SER A 13 2.22 -12.38 -34.81
N GLY A 14 1.38 -11.42 -35.22
CA GLY A 14 1.82 -10.12 -35.73
C GLY A 14 2.26 -10.11 -37.20
N HIS A 15 2.04 -11.22 -37.93
CA HIS A 15 2.33 -11.29 -39.35
C HIS A 15 1.17 -10.71 -40.19
N GLU A 16 1.45 -9.67 -40.97
CA GLU A 16 0.48 -9.07 -41.90
C GLU A 16 0.36 -9.90 -43.19
N ILE A 17 -0.42 -10.98 -43.14
CA ILE A 17 -0.85 -11.72 -44.33
C ILE A 17 -2.37 -11.62 -44.51
N SER A 18 -2.78 -11.19 -45.71
CA SER A 18 -4.20 -11.20 -46.06
C SER A 18 -4.71 -12.63 -46.20
N ARG A 19 -5.99 -12.85 -45.90
CA ARG A 19 -6.59 -14.17 -45.98
C ARG A 19 -6.46 -14.79 -47.38
N GLN A 20 -6.66 -13.95 -48.39
CA GLN A 20 -6.49 -14.33 -49.79
C GLN A 20 -5.05 -14.80 -50.07
N LYS A 21 -4.04 -14.09 -49.56
CA LYS A 21 -2.65 -14.48 -49.76
C LYS A 21 -2.28 -15.77 -49.03
N PHE A 22 -2.85 -15.97 -47.83
CA PHE A 22 -2.69 -17.22 -47.11
C PHE A 22 -3.32 -18.41 -47.86
N GLU A 23 -4.52 -18.24 -48.42
CA GLU A 23 -5.18 -19.26 -49.23
C GLU A 23 -4.40 -19.56 -50.53
N GLU A 24 -3.79 -18.57 -51.18
CA GLU A 24 -2.89 -18.80 -52.32
C GLU A 24 -1.67 -19.66 -51.97
N LEU A 25 -1.00 -19.36 -50.84
CA LEU A 25 0.17 -20.13 -50.39
C LEU A 25 -0.17 -21.58 -50.05
N ILE A 26 -1.40 -21.83 -49.56
CA ILE A 26 -1.89 -23.19 -49.31
C ILE A 26 -1.99 -23.97 -50.62
N GLU A 27 -2.61 -23.39 -51.65
CA GLU A 27 -2.76 -24.05 -52.95
C GLU A 27 -1.41 -24.30 -53.65
N GLU A 28 -0.49 -23.33 -53.55
CA GLU A 28 0.88 -23.49 -54.03
C GLU A 28 1.56 -24.67 -53.34
N LYS A 29 1.48 -24.74 -52.01
CA LYS A 29 2.08 -25.82 -51.22
C LYS A 29 1.47 -27.19 -51.52
N VAL A 30 0.16 -27.27 -51.75
CA VAL A 30 -0.51 -28.52 -52.19
C VAL A 30 0.00 -28.95 -53.56
N GLY A 31 0.19 -28.00 -54.48
CA GLY A 31 0.74 -28.23 -55.82
C GLY A 31 2.19 -28.70 -55.80
N GLU A 32 3.05 -28.05 -55.01
CA GLU A 32 4.47 -28.41 -54.82
C GLU A 32 4.65 -29.85 -54.34
N LEU A 33 3.77 -30.29 -53.44
CA LEU A 33 3.78 -31.63 -52.87
C LEU A 33 3.05 -32.65 -53.74
N GLY A 34 2.73 -32.30 -54.99
CA GLY A 34 2.12 -33.20 -55.97
C GLY A 34 0.76 -33.75 -55.55
N GLY A 35 0.01 -33.02 -54.72
CA GLY A 35 -1.28 -33.48 -54.18
C GLY A 35 -1.18 -34.60 -53.13
N LEU A 36 0.02 -34.93 -52.64
CA LEU A 36 0.22 -35.90 -51.54
C LEU A 36 -0.16 -35.34 -50.17
N CYS A 37 -0.51 -34.05 -50.09
CA CYS A 37 -0.78 -33.31 -48.86
C CYS A 37 -2.17 -32.67 -48.96
N ASP A 38 -2.99 -32.83 -47.92
CA ASP A 38 -4.28 -32.15 -47.83
C ASP A 38 -4.11 -30.65 -47.49
N ARG A 39 -5.17 -29.86 -47.73
CA ARG A 39 -5.16 -28.41 -47.53
C ARG A 39 -4.90 -28.01 -46.08
N ASP A 40 -5.35 -28.82 -45.11
CA ASP A 40 -5.12 -28.56 -43.69
C ASP A 40 -3.64 -28.74 -43.30
N THR A 41 -2.99 -29.76 -43.86
CA THR A 41 -1.57 -30.03 -43.66
C THR A 41 -0.71 -29.03 -44.41
N ALA A 42 -1.10 -28.65 -45.63
CA ALA A 42 -0.47 -27.57 -46.38
C ALA A 42 -0.58 -26.23 -45.63
N ALA A 43 -1.72 -25.91 -45.01
CA ALA A 43 -1.88 -24.72 -44.19
C ALA A 43 -0.95 -24.68 -42.97
N LYS A 44 -0.71 -25.83 -42.32
CA LYS A 44 0.28 -25.93 -41.23
C LYS A 44 1.72 -25.72 -41.74
N LEU A 45 2.04 -26.25 -42.92
CA LEU A 45 3.35 -26.05 -43.54
C LEU A 45 3.56 -24.58 -43.94
N VAL A 46 2.56 -23.93 -44.51
CA VAL A 46 2.59 -22.49 -44.83
C VAL A 46 2.76 -21.66 -43.56
N ALA A 47 2.01 -21.97 -42.49
CA ALA A 47 2.18 -21.30 -41.20
C ALA A 47 3.62 -21.45 -40.70
N LYS A 48 4.17 -22.67 -40.76
CA LYS A 48 5.56 -22.95 -40.38
C LYS A 48 6.57 -22.17 -41.24
N ASP A 49 6.37 -22.10 -42.55
CA ASP A 49 7.25 -21.39 -43.49
C ASP A 49 7.24 -19.87 -43.22
N ILE A 50 6.12 -19.33 -42.73
CA ILE A 50 5.98 -17.92 -42.32
C ILE A 50 6.55 -17.68 -40.90
N GLY A 51 7.00 -18.72 -40.20
CA GLY A 51 7.52 -18.63 -38.83
C GLY A 51 6.45 -18.77 -37.75
N VAL A 52 5.21 -19.06 -38.14
CA VAL A 52 4.08 -19.33 -37.24
C VAL A 52 4.06 -20.81 -36.90
N GLU A 53 4.68 -21.15 -35.79
CA GLU A 53 4.74 -22.53 -35.32
C GLU A 53 3.33 -23.04 -34.98
N SER A 54 3.00 -24.25 -35.44
CA SER A 54 1.69 -24.90 -35.24
C SER A 54 1.38 -25.30 -33.78
N GLY A 55 2.12 -24.76 -32.81
CA GLY A 55 1.89 -25.01 -31.39
C GLY A 55 0.48 -24.58 -30.98
N GLU A 56 -0.10 -25.28 -30.02
CA GLU A 56 -1.27 -24.76 -29.31
C GLU A 56 -0.92 -23.38 -28.74
N GLY A 57 -1.88 -22.45 -28.79
CA GLY A 57 -1.68 -21.10 -28.27
C GLY A 57 -1.38 -21.14 -26.77
N PRO A 58 -1.09 -20.01 -26.13
CA PRO A 58 -0.93 -19.99 -24.68
C PRO A 58 -2.21 -20.54 -24.02
N ILE A 59 -2.06 -21.58 -23.20
CA ILE A 59 -3.13 -22.12 -22.34
C ILE A 59 -2.89 -21.72 -20.90
N LYS A 60 -3.91 -21.89 -20.06
CA LYS A 60 -3.82 -21.71 -18.62
C LYS A 60 -3.09 -22.87 -17.95
N ILE A 61 -2.45 -22.60 -16.81
CA ILE A 61 -1.69 -23.60 -16.06
C ILE A 61 -2.58 -24.79 -15.65
N GLU A 62 -3.81 -24.55 -15.23
CA GLU A 62 -4.75 -25.63 -14.86
C GLU A 62 -5.10 -26.58 -16.01
N GLU A 63 -4.97 -26.13 -17.26
CA GLU A 63 -5.27 -26.92 -18.46
C GLU A 63 -4.10 -27.80 -18.91
N ILE A 64 -2.95 -27.72 -18.23
CA ILE A 64 -1.77 -28.52 -18.57
C ILE A 64 -1.93 -29.92 -17.97
N THR A 65 -1.94 -30.93 -18.83
CA THR A 65 -2.11 -32.35 -18.48
C THR A 65 -0.91 -33.18 -18.94
N ALA A 66 -0.67 -34.32 -18.29
CA ALA A 66 0.49 -35.18 -18.56
C ALA A 66 0.51 -35.83 -19.95
N ASP A 67 -0.63 -35.88 -20.65
CA ASP A 67 -0.74 -36.41 -22.02
C ASP A 67 -0.31 -35.42 -23.10
N LYS A 68 -0.21 -34.12 -22.77
CA LYS A 68 0.33 -33.11 -23.71
C LYS A 68 1.84 -33.27 -23.81
N GLU A 69 2.38 -33.38 -25.02
CA GLU A 69 3.85 -33.44 -25.20
C GLU A 69 4.52 -32.08 -24.99
N LYS A 70 3.86 -31.01 -25.45
CA LYS A 70 4.34 -29.63 -25.39
C LYS A 70 3.19 -28.68 -25.17
N THR A 71 3.49 -27.56 -24.50
CA THR A 71 2.53 -26.48 -24.29
C THR A 71 3.19 -25.11 -24.42
N SER A 72 2.34 -24.10 -24.56
CA SER A 72 2.72 -22.70 -24.46
C SER A 72 1.85 -22.06 -23.37
N LEU A 73 2.39 -21.07 -22.66
CA LEU A 73 1.65 -20.32 -21.65
C LEU A 73 2.24 -18.91 -21.49
N LYS A 74 1.51 -18.05 -20.78
CA LYS A 74 2.04 -16.80 -20.24
C LYS A 74 1.96 -16.89 -18.72
N ALA A 75 3.03 -16.59 -18.01
CA ALA A 75 3.05 -16.66 -16.56
C ALA A 75 4.05 -15.68 -15.95
N GLU A 76 3.78 -15.24 -14.72
CA GLU A 76 4.68 -14.43 -13.90
C GLU A 76 5.68 -15.33 -13.18
N VAL A 77 6.96 -14.94 -13.10
CA VAL A 77 7.98 -15.61 -12.29
C VAL A 77 7.79 -15.31 -10.82
N ILE A 78 7.47 -16.33 -10.03
CA ILE A 78 7.15 -16.22 -8.60
C ILE A 78 8.37 -16.54 -7.73
N GLU A 79 9.13 -17.56 -8.12
CA GLU A 79 10.29 -18.04 -7.38
C GLU A 79 11.38 -18.49 -8.35
N ILE A 80 12.64 -18.26 -7.99
CA ILE A 80 13.80 -18.77 -8.69
C ILE A 80 14.63 -19.60 -7.72
N GLN A 81 14.76 -20.90 -8.00
CA GLN A 81 15.71 -21.76 -7.32
C GLN A 81 17.04 -21.67 -8.08
N GLY A 82 18.06 -21.13 -7.41
CA GLY A 82 19.36 -20.84 -8.02
C GLY A 82 19.98 -21.98 -8.84
N VAL A 83 20.86 -21.61 -9.78
CA VAL A 83 21.43 -22.54 -10.77
C VAL A 83 22.28 -23.63 -10.12
N ARG A 84 22.00 -24.89 -10.46
CA ARG A 84 22.80 -26.06 -10.07
C ARG A 84 23.62 -26.54 -11.27
N THR A 85 24.83 -27.00 -11.00
CA THR A 85 25.71 -27.60 -12.02
C THR A 85 25.92 -29.08 -11.73
N PHE A 86 26.12 -29.87 -12.78
CA PHE A 86 26.40 -31.31 -12.68
C PHE A 86 27.32 -31.74 -13.82
N GLU A 87 28.08 -32.82 -13.63
CA GLU A 87 28.89 -33.43 -14.69
C GLU A 87 28.03 -34.43 -15.47
N ARG A 88 28.11 -34.39 -16.80
CA ARG A 88 27.48 -35.35 -17.70
C ARG A 88 28.37 -36.56 -17.95
N ASP A 89 27.78 -37.61 -18.51
CA ASP A 89 28.51 -38.82 -18.93
C ASP A 89 29.62 -38.54 -19.96
N ASP A 90 29.50 -37.44 -20.73
CA ASP A 90 30.51 -36.96 -21.67
C ASP A 90 31.54 -36.00 -21.04
N SER A 91 31.57 -35.90 -19.71
CA SER A 91 32.36 -34.96 -18.91
C SER A 91 32.11 -33.48 -19.19
N SER A 92 31.08 -33.12 -19.98
CA SER A 92 30.64 -31.74 -20.07
C SER A 92 29.89 -31.33 -18.80
N ILE A 93 29.91 -30.04 -18.47
CA ILE A 93 29.18 -29.50 -17.32
C ILE A 93 27.78 -29.12 -17.79
N GLY A 94 26.77 -29.80 -17.26
CA GLY A 94 25.38 -29.43 -17.40
C GLY A 94 24.94 -28.43 -16.34
N ARG A 95 23.92 -27.62 -16.67
CA ARG A 95 23.31 -26.66 -15.75
C ARG A 95 21.80 -26.80 -15.75
N VAL A 96 21.21 -26.61 -14.57
CA VAL A 96 19.76 -26.61 -14.40
C VAL A 96 19.33 -25.55 -13.40
N ALA A 97 18.26 -24.83 -13.70
CA ALA A 97 17.59 -23.92 -12.78
C ALA A 97 16.09 -24.24 -12.77
N ASN A 98 15.48 -24.29 -11.58
CA ASN A 98 14.05 -24.46 -11.44
C ASN A 98 13.44 -23.11 -11.08
N ILE A 99 12.48 -22.65 -11.86
CA ILE A 99 11.71 -21.44 -11.54
C ILE A 99 10.24 -21.82 -11.38
N GLN A 100 9.58 -21.22 -10.41
CA GLN A 100 8.13 -21.33 -10.24
C GLN A 100 7.48 -20.18 -10.98
N VAL A 101 6.55 -20.48 -11.88
CA VAL A 101 5.75 -19.46 -12.56
C VAL A 101 4.27 -19.68 -12.29
N GLY A 102 3.48 -18.62 -12.33
CA GLY A 102 2.04 -18.72 -12.15
C GLY A 102 1.23 -17.75 -13.00
N ASP A 103 -0.03 -18.13 -13.16
CA ASP A 103 -1.11 -17.35 -13.73
C ASP A 103 -2.32 -17.41 -12.78
N GLU A 104 -3.46 -16.84 -13.15
CA GLU A 104 -4.63 -16.81 -12.28
C GLU A 104 -5.22 -18.21 -11.96
N THR A 105 -4.77 -19.25 -12.67
CA THR A 105 -5.28 -20.63 -12.54
C THR A 105 -4.36 -21.53 -11.72
N GLY A 106 -3.11 -21.12 -11.47
CA GLY A 106 -2.22 -21.89 -10.62
C GLY A 106 -0.75 -21.61 -10.85
N GLU A 107 0.08 -22.54 -10.41
CA GLU A 107 1.53 -22.45 -10.49
C GLU A 107 2.12 -23.73 -11.08
N ILE A 108 3.19 -23.59 -11.85
CA ILE A 108 3.93 -24.71 -12.41
C ILE A 108 5.42 -24.45 -12.39
N THR A 109 6.21 -25.52 -12.26
CA THR A 109 7.67 -25.43 -12.33
C THR A 109 8.13 -25.40 -13.79
N LEU A 110 8.94 -24.41 -14.14
CA LEU A 110 9.77 -24.40 -15.35
C LEU A 110 11.19 -24.84 -15.00
N VAL A 111 11.67 -25.86 -15.71
CA VAL A 111 13.02 -26.39 -15.58
C VAL A 111 13.85 -25.87 -16.75
N LEU A 112 14.73 -24.92 -16.46
CA LEU A 112 15.64 -24.30 -17.41
C LEU A 112 16.92 -25.13 -17.52
N TRP A 113 17.24 -25.60 -18.72
CA TRP A 113 18.46 -26.36 -18.97
C TRP A 113 19.52 -25.52 -19.69
N ASP A 114 20.78 -25.71 -19.31
CA ASP A 114 21.96 -25.18 -20.00
C ASP A 114 21.96 -23.67 -20.22
N GLU A 115 21.94 -23.20 -21.47
CA GLU A 115 21.92 -21.78 -21.81
C GLU A 115 20.70 -21.08 -21.19
N MET A 116 19.56 -21.78 -21.08
CA MET A 116 18.36 -21.21 -20.45
C MET A 116 18.56 -20.99 -18.95
N ALA A 117 19.35 -21.84 -18.29
CA ALA A 117 19.69 -21.66 -16.88
C ALA A 117 20.63 -20.47 -16.66
N ASP A 118 21.42 -20.08 -17.67
CA ASP A 118 22.29 -18.91 -17.57
C ASP A 118 21.50 -17.60 -17.52
N HIS A 119 20.32 -17.53 -18.17
CA HIS A 119 19.45 -16.34 -18.10
C HIS A 119 19.05 -15.98 -16.66
N VAL A 120 18.91 -16.98 -15.78
CA VAL A 120 18.70 -16.76 -14.35
C VAL A 120 19.97 -16.21 -13.68
N LYS A 121 21.13 -16.78 -14.01
CA LYS A 121 22.41 -16.37 -13.42
C LYS A 121 22.83 -14.96 -13.84
N THR A 122 22.47 -14.53 -15.05
CA THR A 122 22.78 -13.19 -15.58
C THR A 122 21.72 -12.14 -15.25
N ASN A 123 20.71 -12.49 -14.43
CA ASN A 123 19.56 -11.64 -14.11
C ASN A 123 18.76 -11.20 -15.35
N GLU A 124 18.81 -11.99 -16.43
CA GLU A 124 17.93 -11.82 -17.57
C GLU A 124 16.53 -12.36 -17.29
N ILE A 125 16.37 -13.25 -16.32
CA ILE A 125 15.07 -13.65 -15.75
C ILE A 125 15.13 -13.41 -14.24
N GLU A 126 14.22 -12.56 -13.74
CA GLU A 126 14.09 -12.16 -12.35
C GLU A 126 12.68 -12.45 -11.82
N ILE A 127 12.53 -12.52 -10.50
CA ILE A 127 11.21 -12.67 -9.88
C ILE A 127 10.36 -11.43 -10.18
N GLY A 128 9.12 -11.63 -10.61
CA GLY A 128 8.18 -10.60 -11.06
C GLY A 128 8.16 -10.39 -12.57
N ASP A 129 9.11 -10.95 -13.32
CA ASP A 129 9.04 -10.93 -14.78
C ASP A 129 7.82 -11.69 -15.28
N THR A 130 7.13 -11.16 -16.28
CA THR A 130 6.08 -11.88 -17.00
C THR A 130 6.66 -12.46 -18.28
N LEU A 131 6.54 -13.78 -18.43
CA LEU A 131 7.15 -14.53 -19.53
C LEU A 131 6.07 -15.11 -20.44
N ARG A 132 6.25 -14.98 -21.75
CA ARG A 132 5.59 -15.85 -22.73
C ARG A 132 6.51 -17.01 -23.03
N ILE A 133 6.05 -18.22 -22.68
CA ILE A 133 6.76 -19.47 -22.91
C ILE A 133 6.07 -20.21 -24.06
N ARG A 134 6.84 -20.57 -25.09
CA ARG A 134 6.33 -21.30 -26.26
C ARG A 134 7.02 -22.64 -26.40
N ASN A 135 6.23 -23.69 -26.63
CA ASN A 135 6.69 -25.06 -26.88
C ASN A 135 7.58 -25.64 -25.76
N ALA A 136 7.24 -25.37 -24.51
CA ALA A 136 7.84 -26.06 -23.38
C ALA A 136 7.37 -27.52 -23.34
N ARG A 137 8.27 -28.46 -23.04
CA ARG A 137 7.93 -29.88 -22.97
C ARG A 137 7.29 -30.19 -21.62
N VAL A 138 6.10 -30.77 -21.62
CA VAL A 138 5.46 -31.22 -20.39
C VAL A 138 6.14 -32.51 -19.93
N LYS A 139 6.41 -32.62 -18.64
CA LYS A 139 6.99 -33.81 -18.03
C LYS A 139 6.42 -34.03 -16.65
N GLU A 140 6.36 -35.29 -16.23
CA GLU A 140 6.10 -35.63 -14.84
C GLU A 140 7.43 -35.60 -14.06
N GLY A 141 7.57 -34.60 -13.19
CA GLY A 141 8.69 -34.41 -12.30
C GLY A 141 8.46 -35.05 -10.92
N TYR A 142 9.39 -34.84 -10.00
CA TYR A 142 9.30 -35.41 -8.65
C TYR A 142 8.13 -34.84 -7.83
N ASN A 143 7.78 -33.57 -8.06
CA ASN A 143 6.72 -32.86 -7.34
C ASN A 143 5.43 -32.69 -8.17
N GLY A 144 5.25 -33.49 -9.22
CA GLY A 144 4.13 -33.37 -10.15
C GLY A 144 4.56 -32.81 -11.51
N LEU A 145 3.61 -32.20 -12.21
CA LEU A 145 3.81 -31.73 -13.58
C LEU A 145 4.82 -30.57 -13.64
N GLU A 146 5.75 -30.62 -14.58
CA GLU A 146 6.75 -29.58 -14.82
C GLU A 146 6.91 -29.31 -16.33
N LEU A 147 7.46 -28.13 -16.66
CA LEU A 147 7.72 -27.68 -18.02
C LEU A 147 9.23 -27.57 -18.26
N ASN A 148 9.76 -28.47 -19.08
CA ASN A 148 11.16 -28.43 -19.47
C ASN A 148 11.39 -27.43 -20.61
N VAL A 149 12.30 -26.49 -20.36
CA VAL A 149 12.76 -25.47 -21.32
C VAL A 149 14.13 -25.89 -21.84
N GLY A 150 14.20 -26.19 -23.14
CA GLY A 150 15.44 -26.57 -23.84
C GLY A 150 15.46 -26.03 -25.27
N GLY A 151 16.31 -26.58 -26.14
CA GLY A 151 16.61 -26.02 -27.47
C GLY A 151 15.44 -25.90 -28.48
N GLY A 152 14.22 -26.31 -28.12
CA GLY A 152 13.01 -26.11 -28.92
C GLY A 152 11.96 -25.21 -28.26
N THR A 153 12.28 -24.62 -27.10
CA THR A 153 11.40 -23.74 -26.33
C THR A 153 11.86 -22.29 -26.52
N ARG A 154 10.91 -21.38 -26.68
CA ARG A 154 11.19 -19.93 -26.74
C ARG A 154 10.59 -19.25 -25.51
N ILE A 155 11.37 -18.38 -24.88
CA ILE A 155 10.94 -17.53 -23.77
C ILE A 155 11.15 -16.09 -24.20
N GLU A 156 10.14 -15.25 -24.01
CA GLU A 156 10.22 -13.81 -24.22
C GLU A 156 9.60 -13.09 -23.00
N LYS A 157 10.27 -12.04 -22.50
CA LYS A 157 9.63 -11.13 -21.55
C LYS A 157 8.53 -10.36 -22.26
N ILE A 158 7.39 -10.24 -21.60
CA ILE A 158 6.23 -9.50 -22.07
C ILE A 158 5.80 -8.49 -21.01
N ASP A 159 4.83 -7.64 -21.35
CA ASP A 159 4.29 -6.66 -20.41
C ASP A 159 3.62 -7.36 -19.21
N SER A 160 3.85 -6.83 -18.00
CA SER A 160 3.31 -7.41 -16.78
C SER A 160 1.79 -7.40 -16.70
N SER A 161 1.12 -6.54 -17.48
CA SER A 161 -0.35 -6.52 -17.59
C SER A 161 -0.93 -7.70 -18.38
N GLU A 162 -0.11 -8.47 -19.10
CA GLU A 162 -0.60 -9.62 -19.89
C GLU A 162 -0.97 -10.84 -19.04
N VAL A 163 -0.54 -10.90 -17.77
CA VAL A 163 -0.82 -12.00 -16.84
C VAL A 163 -1.22 -11.41 -15.49
N SER A 164 -2.27 -11.94 -14.89
CA SER A 164 -2.61 -11.65 -13.49
C SER A 164 -2.30 -12.89 -12.67
N TYR A 165 -1.44 -12.75 -11.67
CA TYR A 165 -1.19 -13.79 -10.69
C TYR A 165 -1.31 -13.17 -9.29
N GLN A 166 -2.12 -13.80 -8.44
CA GLN A 166 -2.29 -13.40 -7.04
C GLN A 166 -2.20 -14.63 -6.15
N ARG A 167 -1.17 -14.67 -5.30
CA ARG A 167 -1.05 -15.71 -4.27
C ARG A 167 -1.93 -15.37 -3.08
N GLU A 168 -2.46 -16.40 -2.42
CA GLU A 168 -3.06 -16.25 -1.10
C GLU A 168 -2.03 -15.68 -0.11
N THR A 169 -2.48 -14.73 0.70
CA THR A 169 -1.67 -14.04 1.70
C THR A 169 -2.16 -14.34 3.10
N THR A 170 -1.22 -14.45 4.03
CA THR A 170 -1.46 -14.45 5.47
C THR A 170 -1.63 -13.01 5.95
N ASP A 171 -2.75 -12.74 6.62
CA ASP A 171 -2.96 -11.48 7.33
C ASP A 171 -1.84 -11.24 8.34
N ILE A 172 -1.41 -9.99 8.49
CA ILE A 172 -0.25 -9.65 9.32
C ILE A 172 -0.44 -10.07 10.78
N SER A 173 -1.66 -9.95 11.33
CA SER A 173 -1.97 -10.40 12.69
C SER A 173 -1.81 -11.92 12.91
N ASN A 174 -1.91 -12.71 11.85
CA ASN A 174 -1.79 -14.16 11.89
C ASN A 174 -0.33 -14.64 11.73
N ILE A 175 0.63 -13.73 11.55
CA ILE A 175 2.05 -14.06 11.44
C ILE A 175 2.63 -14.32 12.84
N THR A 176 2.89 -15.59 13.14
CA THR A 176 3.46 -16.02 14.43
C THR A 176 4.97 -16.30 14.34
N GLU A 177 5.59 -16.65 15.45
CA GLU A 177 6.99 -17.09 15.46
C GLU A 177 7.22 -18.41 14.70
N ASP A 178 8.46 -18.64 14.28
CA ASP A 178 8.96 -19.86 13.61
C ASP A 178 8.25 -20.33 12.32
N MET A 179 7.50 -19.46 11.65
CA MET A 179 7.01 -19.69 10.30
C MET A 179 8.16 -19.63 9.27
N GLY A 180 8.38 -20.75 8.58
CA GLY A 180 9.46 -20.90 7.59
C GLY A 180 9.17 -20.36 6.19
N SER A 181 7.90 -20.07 5.89
CA SER A 181 7.47 -19.46 4.64
C SER A 181 6.16 -18.71 4.85
N VAL A 182 6.20 -17.40 4.69
CA VAL A 182 5.08 -16.47 4.87
C VAL A 182 4.90 -15.69 3.58
N HIS A 183 3.67 -15.71 3.08
CA HIS A 183 3.20 -14.85 2.00
C HIS A 183 2.32 -13.81 2.66
N THR A 184 2.60 -12.52 2.48
CA THR A 184 1.78 -11.45 3.07
C THR A 184 1.82 -10.23 2.18
N ALA A 185 0.84 -9.35 2.33
CA ALA A 185 0.80 -8.09 1.63
C ALA A 185 0.53 -6.97 2.64
N GLY A 186 1.11 -5.80 2.41
CA GLY A 186 0.92 -4.64 3.28
C GLY A 186 1.23 -3.33 2.58
N GLU A 187 0.70 -2.25 3.13
CA GLU A 187 1.14 -0.88 2.83
C GLU A 187 2.39 -0.56 3.66
N ILE A 188 3.40 0.05 3.04
CA ILE A 188 4.61 0.48 3.75
C ILE A 188 4.29 1.70 4.61
N LEU A 189 4.35 1.52 5.92
CA LEU A 189 4.10 2.57 6.92
C LEU A 189 5.36 3.35 7.29
N LYS A 190 6.53 2.70 7.18
CA LYS A 190 7.82 3.30 7.53
C LYS A 190 8.95 2.65 6.76
N THR A 191 9.92 3.45 6.33
CA THR A 191 11.19 2.95 5.77
C THR A 191 12.36 3.32 6.66
N GLY A 192 13.24 2.35 6.94
CA GLY A 192 14.49 2.56 7.67
C GLY A 192 15.68 2.77 6.73
N GLU A 193 16.80 3.17 7.31
CA GLU A 193 18.07 3.32 6.58
C GLU A 193 18.74 1.95 6.31
N ILE A 194 19.56 1.89 5.26
CA ILE A 194 20.39 0.73 4.96
C ILE A 194 21.56 0.67 5.96
N LYS A 195 21.60 -0.41 6.74
CA LYS A 195 22.71 -0.72 7.65
C LYS A 195 23.66 -1.70 6.99
N LYS A 196 24.96 -1.42 7.09
CA LYS A 196 26.04 -2.30 6.62
C LYS A 196 26.72 -2.98 7.79
N PHE A 197 27.11 -4.24 7.61
CA PHE A 197 27.84 -5.01 8.61
C PHE A 197 28.86 -5.94 7.95
N GLU A 198 29.88 -6.35 8.69
CA GLU A 198 30.86 -7.33 8.21
C GLU A 198 30.36 -8.75 8.47
N LYS A 199 30.31 -9.59 7.42
CA LYS A 199 29.97 -11.01 7.50
C LYS A 199 31.19 -11.81 7.99
N LYS A 200 30.96 -13.07 8.37
CA LYS A 200 32.02 -13.96 8.87
C LYS A 200 33.10 -14.29 7.83
N ASP A 201 32.77 -14.19 6.56
CA ASP A 201 33.66 -14.37 5.42
C ASP A 201 34.42 -13.08 5.03
N GLY A 202 34.18 -11.97 5.75
CA GLY A 202 34.76 -10.65 5.48
C GLY A 202 33.99 -9.84 4.44
N GLU A 203 32.93 -10.38 3.82
CA GLU A 203 32.09 -9.61 2.90
C GLU A 203 31.21 -8.61 3.66
N THR A 204 30.78 -7.53 3.00
CA THR A 204 29.85 -6.56 3.60
C THR A 204 28.40 -6.99 3.36
N GLY A 205 27.67 -7.31 4.42
CA GLY A 205 26.23 -7.52 4.40
C GLY A 205 25.45 -6.22 4.51
N LYS A 206 24.23 -6.24 3.97
CA LYS A 206 23.29 -5.11 4.01
C LYS A 206 21.95 -5.56 4.59
N VAL A 207 21.34 -4.69 5.39
CA VAL A 207 19.98 -4.89 5.88
C VAL A 207 19.25 -3.56 5.98
N ARG A 208 17.98 -3.55 5.60
CA ARG A 208 17.07 -2.42 5.80
C ARG A 208 15.79 -2.94 6.44
N THR A 209 15.28 -2.24 7.44
CA THR A 209 13.98 -2.55 8.03
C THR A 209 12.92 -1.64 7.44
N ILE A 210 11.79 -2.21 7.01
CA ILE A 210 10.56 -1.47 6.71
C ILE A 210 9.47 -1.94 7.66
N LYS A 211 8.44 -1.12 7.88
CA LYS A 211 7.22 -1.52 8.58
C LYS A 211 6.09 -1.57 7.56
N ILE A 212 5.36 -2.67 7.52
CA ILE A 212 4.17 -2.80 6.67
C ILE A 212 2.94 -3.02 7.54
N GLY A 213 1.77 -2.61 7.06
CA GLY A 213 0.49 -2.86 7.70
C GLY A 213 -0.62 -3.24 6.73
N ASP A 214 -1.61 -3.95 7.24
CA ASP A 214 -2.87 -4.30 6.59
C ASP A 214 -4.02 -4.00 7.57
N GLU A 215 -5.26 -4.34 7.21
CA GLU A 215 -6.42 -4.09 8.07
C GLU A 215 -6.37 -4.85 9.41
N THR A 216 -5.49 -5.84 9.55
CA THR A 216 -5.40 -6.70 10.73
C THR A 216 -4.26 -6.31 11.67
N GLY A 217 -3.24 -5.61 11.19
CA GLY A 217 -2.13 -5.17 12.02
C GLY A 217 -0.91 -4.70 11.23
N LYS A 218 0.24 -4.68 11.91
CA LYS A 218 1.52 -4.21 11.36
C LYS A 218 2.68 -5.09 11.80
N ILE A 219 3.71 -5.19 10.95
CA ILE A 219 4.90 -5.99 11.21
C ILE A 219 6.16 -5.32 10.66
N ASP A 220 7.26 -5.45 11.41
CA ASP A 220 8.60 -5.10 10.94
C ASP A 220 9.10 -6.17 9.97
N VAL A 221 9.54 -5.74 8.80
CA VAL A 221 10.14 -6.58 7.76
C VAL A 221 11.61 -6.23 7.59
N SER A 222 12.50 -7.20 7.80
CA SER A 222 13.94 -7.06 7.53
C SER A 222 14.25 -7.51 6.11
N LEU A 223 14.61 -6.56 5.26
CA LEU A 223 15.05 -6.77 3.89
C LEU A 223 16.58 -6.97 3.89
N TRP A 224 17.03 -8.14 3.46
CA TRP A 224 18.44 -8.51 3.46
C TRP A 224 19.07 -8.38 2.07
N GLU A 225 20.38 -8.09 2.04
CA GLU A 225 21.20 -8.06 0.83
C GLU A 225 20.61 -7.16 -0.27
N GLU A 226 20.32 -7.69 -1.46
CA GLU A 226 19.76 -6.95 -2.60
C GLU A 226 18.40 -6.31 -2.30
N HIS A 227 17.55 -6.95 -1.47
CA HIS A 227 16.25 -6.39 -1.11
C HIS A 227 16.38 -5.13 -0.25
N ALA A 228 17.49 -4.98 0.48
CA ALA A 228 17.77 -3.78 1.25
C ALA A 228 17.95 -2.54 0.36
N GLU A 229 18.34 -2.74 -0.91
CA GLU A 229 18.68 -1.67 -1.85
C GLU A 229 17.51 -1.23 -2.74
N LYS A 230 16.46 -2.06 -2.84
CA LYS A 230 15.23 -1.74 -3.60
C LYS A 230 14.63 -0.41 -3.13
N GLN A 231 14.16 0.45 -4.02
CA GLN A 231 13.63 1.75 -3.61
C GLN A 231 12.13 1.64 -3.28
N TYR A 232 11.79 1.83 -2.00
CA TYR A 232 10.42 1.86 -1.49
C TYR A 232 10.18 3.16 -0.73
N ARG A 233 8.93 3.61 -0.72
CA ARG A 233 8.46 4.81 -0.03
C ARG A 233 7.29 4.45 0.89
N GLU A 234 7.05 5.29 1.88
CA GLU A 234 5.82 5.20 2.67
C GLU A 234 4.60 5.38 1.75
N GLY A 235 3.55 4.61 2.00
CA GLY A 235 2.36 4.49 1.15
C GLY A 235 2.48 3.52 -0.04
N ASP A 236 3.69 3.03 -0.37
CA ASP A 236 3.81 1.97 -1.39
C ASP A 236 3.13 0.68 -0.89
N ARG A 237 2.33 0.04 -1.74
CA ARG A 237 1.76 -1.29 -1.47
C ARG A 237 2.69 -2.38 -1.97
N VAL A 238 2.94 -3.38 -1.14
CA VAL A 238 3.89 -4.45 -1.43
C VAL A 238 3.34 -5.83 -1.11
N GLU A 239 3.78 -6.81 -1.89
CA GLU A 239 3.64 -8.23 -1.61
C GLU A 239 4.99 -8.81 -1.24
N ILE A 240 4.99 -9.61 -0.18
CA ILE A 240 6.14 -10.39 0.28
C ILE A 240 5.83 -11.86 0.07
N ASN A 241 6.72 -12.54 -0.64
CA ASN A 241 6.66 -13.98 -0.84
C ASN A 241 7.82 -14.67 -0.15
N HIS A 242 7.55 -15.84 0.45
CA HIS A 242 8.55 -16.70 1.10
C HIS A 242 9.38 -15.96 2.15
N GLY A 243 8.77 -15.01 2.85
CA GLY A 243 9.36 -14.42 4.04
C GLY A 243 9.46 -15.46 5.16
N TYR A 244 10.37 -15.27 6.11
CA TYR A 244 10.47 -16.14 7.27
C TYR A 244 10.48 -15.33 8.56
N THR A 245 9.87 -15.87 9.61
CA THR A 245 9.76 -15.16 10.88
C THR A 245 10.95 -15.47 11.77
N ARG A 246 11.42 -14.46 12.51
CA ARG A 246 12.36 -14.64 13.61
C ARG A 246 11.95 -13.77 14.78
N GLN A 247 12.13 -14.28 15.99
CA GLN A 247 11.93 -13.50 17.19
C GLN A 247 13.19 -12.69 17.52
N ARG A 248 13.02 -11.43 17.88
CA ARG A 248 14.11 -10.59 18.37
C ARG A 248 13.58 -9.67 19.47
N TYR A 249 14.16 -9.78 20.67
CA TYR A 249 13.72 -9.04 21.86
C TYR A 249 12.23 -9.24 22.21
N GLY A 250 11.69 -10.44 21.95
CA GLY A 250 10.29 -10.77 22.20
C GLY A 250 9.31 -10.32 21.10
N GLU A 251 9.80 -9.66 20.05
CA GLU A 251 8.98 -9.24 18.91
C GLU A 251 9.18 -10.19 17.72
N THR A 252 8.08 -10.64 17.11
CA THR A 252 8.10 -11.35 15.83
C THR A 252 8.43 -10.37 14.72
N ARG A 253 9.46 -10.69 13.93
CA ARG A 253 9.81 -9.94 12.71
C ARG A 253 9.75 -10.84 11.49
N LEU A 254 9.23 -10.31 10.39
CA LEU A 254 9.32 -10.95 9.09
C LEU A 254 10.69 -10.63 8.45
N ASN A 255 11.27 -11.59 7.75
CA ASN A 255 12.55 -11.42 7.08
C ASN A 255 12.42 -11.84 5.62
N VAL A 256 12.94 -11.01 4.71
CA VAL A 256 13.05 -11.30 3.29
C VAL A 256 14.54 -11.48 2.98
N GLY A 257 14.96 -12.73 2.88
CA GLY A 257 16.32 -13.13 2.50
C GLY A 257 16.33 -13.81 1.13
N TYR A 258 17.37 -14.59 0.82
CA TYR A 258 17.60 -15.15 -0.52
C TYR A 258 16.47 -16.03 -1.11
N ARG A 259 15.59 -16.60 -0.27
CA ARG A 259 14.39 -17.35 -0.72
C ARG A 259 13.16 -16.49 -0.87
N GLY A 260 13.15 -15.34 -0.20
CA GLY A 260 12.03 -14.44 -0.18
C GLY A 260 12.11 -13.43 -1.33
N ASN A 261 11.00 -12.79 -1.63
CA ASN A 261 10.98 -11.62 -2.49
C ASN A 261 9.98 -10.61 -1.95
N ILE A 262 10.21 -9.34 -2.30
CA ILE A 262 9.28 -8.24 -2.10
C ILE A 262 9.11 -7.51 -3.44
N LYS A 263 7.86 -7.24 -3.83
CA LYS A 263 7.50 -6.47 -5.03
C LYS A 263 6.40 -5.47 -4.72
N LYS A 264 6.30 -4.39 -5.51
CA LYS A 264 5.12 -3.52 -5.47
C LYS A 264 3.92 -4.28 -6.04
N THR A 265 2.73 -3.96 -5.55
CA THR A 265 1.47 -4.54 -6.03
C THR A 265 0.43 -3.44 -6.19
N ASP A 266 -0.46 -3.62 -7.16
CA ASP A 266 -1.65 -2.76 -7.33
C ASP A 266 -2.85 -3.29 -6.51
N ARG A 267 -2.68 -4.40 -5.78
CA ARG A 267 -3.69 -4.95 -4.88
C ARG A 267 -4.17 -3.87 -3.92
N GLU A 268 -5.48 -3.82 -3.70
CA GLU A 268 -6.04 -2.94 -2.69
C GLU A 268 -5.64 -3.44 -1.30
N ILE A 269 -4.91 -2.60 -0.57
CA ILE A 269 -4.49 -2.83 0.80
C ILE A 269 -4.79 -1.53 1.53
N ASN A 270 -5.59 -1.64 2.59
CA ASN A 270 -6.01 -0.51 3.39
C ASN A 270 -5.51 -0.76 4.82
N TYR A 271 -4.45 -0.06 5.22
CA TYR A 271 -4.05 -0.01 6.63
C TYR A 271 -4.82 1.10 7.33
N GLN A 272 -5.55 0.75 8.38
CA GLN A 272 -6.14 1.73 9.29
C GLN A 272 -5.62 1.44 10.69
N ALA A 273 -4.81 2.37 11.22
CA ALA A 273 -4.34 2.26 12.59
C ALA A 273 -5.52 2.30 13.56
N ASP A 274 -5.72 1.22 14.30
CA ASP A 274 -6.65 1.16 15.42
C ASP A 274 -6.07 1.95 16.59
N THR A 275 -6.69 3.09 16.91
CA THR A 275 -6.21 3.96 17.97
C THR A 275 -6.87 3.63 19.30
N THR A 276 -6.08 3.70 20.37
CA THR A 276 -6.54 3.52 21.74
C THR A 276 -6.85 4.88 22.36
N GLN A 277 -8.01 5.00 23.02
CA GLN A 277 -8.34 6.18 23.81
C GLN A 277 -7.32 6.38 24.94
N LEU A 278 -6.91 7.62 25.19
CA LEU A 278 -5.87 7.96 26.15
C LEU A 278 -6.22 7.50 27.57
N LYS A 279 -7.47 7.59 28.01
CA LYS A 279 -7.87 7.06 29.33
C LYS A 279 -7.67 5.54 29.51
N ASN A 280 -7.53 4.79 28.42
CA ASN A 280 -7.45 3.32 28.43
C ASN A 280 -6.01 2.81 28.32
N ILE A 281 -5.02 3.69 28.11
CA ILE A 281 -3.63 3.26 28.02
C ILE A 281 -3.11 2.78 29.39
N GLN A 282 -2.27 1.75 29.36
CA GLN A 282 -1.67 1.11 30.54
C GLN A 282 -0.15 1.06 30.39
N PRO A 283 0.62 1.16 31.49
CA PRO A 283 2.08 1.12 31.42
C PRO A 283 2.60 -0.20 30.82
N ASP A 284 3.82 -0.14 30.30
CA ASP A 284 4.57 -1.26 29.73
C ASP A 284 3.97 -1.91 28.48
N ARG A 285 3.09 -1.18 27.78
CA ARG A 285 2.52 -1.58 26.49
C ARG A 285 2.77 -0.53 25.41
N GLN A 286 2.62 -0.92 24.16
CA GLN A 286 2.64 -0.01 23.02
C GLN A 286 1.22 0.29 22.57
N TYR A 287 0.97 1.54 22.19
CA TYR A 287 -0.32 1.98 21.67
C TYR A 287 -0.12 2.87 20.46
N ASP A 288 -1.10 2.79 19.57
CA ASP A 288 -1.36 3.82 18.59
C ASP A 288 -2.45 4.73 19.18
N VAL A 289 -2.25 6.05 19.13
CA VAL A 289 -3.16 7.04 19.73
C VAL A 289 -3.40 8.18 18.76
N LEU A 290 -4.58 8.80 18.86
CA LEU A 290 -4.97 9.98 18.09
C LEU A 290 -5.41 11.05 19.07
N GLY A 291 -4.86 12.26 18.96
CA GLY A 291 -5.20 13.36 19.85
C GLY A 291 -4.79 14.71 19.28
N ASN A 292 -5.35 15.77 19.84
CA ASN A 292 -5.02 17.15 19.53
C ASN A 292 -3.84 17.59 20.38
N ILE A 293 -2.88 18.32 19.81
CA ILE A 293 -1.78 18.90 20.58
C ILE A 293 -2.31 20.05 21.44
N THR A 294 -2.17 19.96 22.76
CA THR A 294 -2.55 21.01 23.71
C THR A 294 -1.35 21.80 24.24
N GLY A 295 -0.13 21.28 24.06
CA GLY A 295 1.09 21.96 24.47
C GLY A 295 2.34 21.35 23.83
N ILE A 296 3.34 22.20 23.61
CA ILE A 296 4.66 21.83 23.08
C ILE A 296 5.72 22.50 23.96
N GLU A 297 6.65 21.72 24.51
CA GLU A 297 7.80 22.20 25.25
C GLU A 297 9.05 22.30 24.38
N GLU A 298 9.97 23.17 24.77
CA GLU A 298 11.27 23.30 24.11
C GLU A 298 12.10 22.00 24.17
N THR A 299 12.84 21.75 23.09
CA THR A 299 13.77 20.62 23.04
C THR A 299 14.91 20.82 24.04
N LYS A 300 15.10 19.84 24.91
CA LYS A 300 16.20 19.75 25.87
C LYS A 300 17.27 18.80 25.35
N THR A 301 18.53 19.19 25.51
CA THR A 301 19.69 18.33 25.20
C THR A 301 20.38 17.88 26.47
N PHE A 302 20.98 16.69 26.45
CA PHE A 302 21.71 16.12 27.59
C PHE A 302 22.82 15.18 27.11
N GLN A 303 23.83 14.91 27.95
CA GLN A 303 24.83 13.88 27.65
C GLN A 303 24.39 12.51 28.15
N ARG A 304 24.52 11.50 27.29
CA ARG A 304 24.33 10.08 27.64
C ARG A 304 25.58 9.55 28.35
N LYS A 305 25.42 8.38 28.99
CA LYS A 305 26.51 7.67 29.69
C LYS A 305 27.67 7.27 28.77
N ASP A 306 27.39 7.07 27.49
CA ASP A 306 28.38 6.75 26.45
C ASP A 306 29.06 8.00 25.86
N GLY A 307 28.75 9.19 26.37
CA GLY A 307 29.26 10.47 25.90
C GLY A 307 28.52 11.05 24.69
N SER A 308 27.58 10.32 24.09
CA SER A 308 26.76 10.85 23.00
C SER A 308 25.74 11.88 23.50
N GLU A 309 25.32 12.80 22.63
CA GLU A 309 24.23 13.74 22.95
C GLU A 309 22.87 13.07 22.76
N GLY A 310 22.00 13.23 23.76
CA GLY A 310 20.58 12.90 23.70
C GLY A 310 19.72 14.16 23.60
N LYS A 311 18.58 14.05 22.92
CA LYS A 311 17.57 15.11 22.80
C LYS A 311 16.22 14.57 23.23
N VAL A 312 15.45 15.41 23.92
CA VAL A 312 14.06 15.12 24.30
C VAL A 312 13.22 16.39 24.23
N ALA A 313 12.01 16.28 23.70
CA ALA A 313 10.99 17.32 23.75
C ALA A 313 9.70 16.70 24.27
N ASN A 314 8.85 17.49 24.92
CA ASN A 314 7.57 17.01 25.42
C ASN A 314 6.45 17.69 24.67
N ILE A 315 5.46 16.91 24.25
CA ILE A 315 4.19 17.44 23.78
C ILE A 315 3.07 16.89 24.67
N TYR A 316 1.94 17.58 24.71
CA TYR A 316 0.73 17.17 25.41
C TYR A 316 -0.35 16.91 24.37
N ILE A 317 -1.01 15.76 24.47
CA ILE A 317 -2.09 15.37 23.56
C ILE A 317 -3.36 15.07 24.33
N ASP A 318 -4.49 15.55 23.80
CA ASP A 318 -5.83 15.37 24.37
C ASP A 318 -6.77 14.77 23.30
N ASP A 319 -7.45 13.68 23.64
CA ASP A 319 -8.42 12.99 22.77
C ASP A 319 -9.89 13.20 23.21
N GLY A 320 -10.12 14.13 24.14
CA GLY A 320 -11.39 14.42 24.81
C GLY A 320 -11.70 13.46 25.97
N THR A 321 -10.93 12.39 26.16
CA THR A 321 -11.12 11.42 27.25
C THR A 321 -10.08 11.55 28.35
N ASP A 322 -8.85 11.90 28.01
CA ASP A 322 -7.75 12.23 28.93
C ASP A 322 -6.71 13.10 28.22
N GLU A 323 -5.80 13.71 28.98
CA GLU A 323 -4.61 14.40 28.44
C GLU A 323 -3.35 13.66 28.87
N VAL A 324 -2.50 13.30 27.89
CA VAL A 324 -1.28 12.53 28.14
C VAL A 324 -0.07 13.26 27.57
N ARG A 325 1.02 13.26 28.35
CA ARG A 325 2.33 13.73 27.90
C ARG A 325 2.99 12.69 27.00
N ALA A 326 3.47 13.12 25.84
CA ALA A 326 4.29 12.33 24.94
C ALA A 326 5.73 12.89 24.89
N ALA A 327 6.69 12.08 25.33
CA ALA A 327 8.12 12.40 25.30
C ALA A 327 8.73 11.96 23.96
N LEU A 328 9.08 12.93 23.12
CA LEU A 328 9.71 12.76 21.81
C LEU A 328 11.21 12.62 21.98
N TRP A 329 11.79 11.49 21.55
CA TRP A 329 13.22 11.22 21.70
C TRP A 329 14.00 11.34 20.40
N GLY A 330 15.22 11.87 20.48
CA GLY A 330 16.16 11.88 19.35
C GLY A 330 15.65 12.70 18.17
N ASP A 331 15.59 12.11 16.97
CA ASP A 331 15.14 12.84 15.78
C ASP A 331 13.66 13.23 15.81
N HIS A 332 12.83 12.56 16.63
CA HIS A 332 11.44 12.97 16.81
C HIS A 332 11.29 14.36 17.42
N THR A 333 12.31 14.90 18.10
CA THR A 333 12.25 16.27 18.61
C THR A 333 12.13 17.30 17.49
N LYS A 334 12.58 17.00 16.27
CA LYS A 334 12.44 17.91 15.12
C LYS A 334 10.97 18.17 14.77
N LYS A 335 10.07 17.25 15.11
CA LYS A 335 8.63 17.41 14.88
C LYS A 335 8.03 18.58 15.66
N THR A 336 8.66 19.05 16.75
CA THR A 336 8.17 20.25 17.45
C THR A 336 8.31 21.53 16.65
N GLU A 337 9.09 21.52 15.55
CA GLU A 337 9.21 22.66 14.62
C GLU A 337 8.16 22.60 13.49
N GLU A 338 7.51 21.44 13.31
CA GLU A 338 6.53 21.16 12.24
C GLU A 338 5.09 21.07 12.77
N LEU A 339 4.92 21.08 14.09
CA LEU A 339 3.66 20.89 14.80
C LEU A 339 3.30 22.13 15.58
N ASP A 340 2.01 22.44 15.61
CA ASP A 340 1.42 23.56 16.33
C ASP A 340 0.37 23.08 17.35
N ILE A 341 0.08 23.91 18.34
CA ILE A 341 -1.06 23.67 19.25
C ILE A 341 -2.35 23.67 18.43
N GLY A 342 -3.19 22.66 18.65
CA GLY A 342 -4.42 22.41 17.90
C GLY A 342 -4.27 21.38 16.78
N ASP A 343 -3.04 21.06 16.35
CA ASP A 343 -2.83 20.01 15.37
C ASP A 343 -3.35 18.66 15.87
N ILE A 344 -4.08 17.95 15.01
CA ILE A 344 -4.43 16.54 15.26
C ILE A 344 -3.25 15.69 14.84
N ILE A 345 -2.73 14.90 15.76
CA ILE A 345 -1.66 13.95 15.47
C ILE A 345 -2.06 12.53 15.81
N ARG A 346 -1.58 11.60 14.98
CA ARG A 346 -1.54 10.17 15.30
C ARG A 346 -0.12 9.81 15.70
N ILE A 347 0.04 9.20 16.87
CA ILE A 347 1.30 8.62 17.31
C ILE A 347 1.16 7.11 17.29
N GLU A 348 1.98 6.45 16.50
CA GLU A 348 2.01 4.99 16.38
C GLU A 348 3.20 4.39 17.12
N ASP A 349 3.02 3.17 17.66
CA ASP A 349 4.01 2.40 18.40
C ASP A 349 4.62 3.17 19.58
N ALA A 350 3.80 4.00 20.25
CA ALA A 350 4.22 4.76 21.41
C ALA A 350 4.22 3.87 22.65
N LYS A 351 5.36 3.77 23.34
CA LYS A 351 5.46 2.94 24.55
C LYS A 351 4.92 3.71 25.76
N ALA A 352 3.82 3.28 26.34
CA ALA A 352 3.33 3.81 27.60
C ALA A 352 4.24 3.41 28.77
N LYS A 353 4.58 4.38 29.62
CA LYS A 353 5.44 4.21 30.79
C LYS A 353 4.88 5.00 31.97
N GLU A 354 5.21 4.58 33.18
CA GLU A 354 5.08 5.45 34.34
C GLU A 354 6.19 6.51 34.29
N GLY A 355 5.79 7.76 34.10
CA GLY A 355 6.65 8.93 34.09
C GLY A 355 6.99 9.43 35.50
N TYR A 356 7.52 10.65 35.56
CA TYR A 356 7.83 11.31 36.83
C TYR A 356 6.55 11.53 37.65
N ASN A 357 6.59 11.24 38.96
CA ASN A 357 5.42 11.27 39.88
C ASN A 357 4.29 10.26 39.58
N ASN A 358 4.59 9.12 38.95
CA ASN A 358 3.61 8.07 38.62
C ASN A 358 2.49 8.51 37.66
N GLN A 359 2.68 9.60 36.92
CA GLN A 359 1.79 9.95 35.82
C GLN A 359 2.15 9.13 34.59
N LEU A 360 1.14 8.65 33.88
CA LEU A 360 1.33 7.89 32.66
C LEU A 360 1.86 8.82 31.55
N GLU A 361 2.92 8.40 30.85
CA GLU A 361 3.47 9.11 29.70
C GLU A 361 3.68 8.17 28.51
N LEU A 362 3.58 8.72 27.30
CA LEU A 362 3.92 8.03 26.07
C LEU A 362 5.38 8.33 25.69
N SER A 363 6.20 7.29 25.61
CA SER A 363 7.57 7.39 25.13
C SER A 363 7.60 7.16 23.62
N VAL A 364 7.83 8.23 22.86
CA VAL A 364 7.91 8.23 21.40
C VAL A 364 9.37 8.05 20.97
N GLY A 365 9.74 6.80 20.71
CA GLY A 365 11.11 6.38 20.48
C GLY A 365 11.40 6.07 19.00
N TRP A 366 12.55 5.46 18.72
CA TRP A 366 13.01 5.13 17.37
C TRP A 366 12.06 4.21 16.58
N ASN A 367 11.26 3.41 17.28
CA ASN A 367 10.26 2.51 16.71
C ASN A 367 8.89 3.20 16.49
N SER A 368 8.67 4.37 17.07
CA SER A 368 7.43 5.12 16.96
C SER A 368 7.38 5.94 15.68
N THR A 369 6.18 6.37 15.29
CA THR A 369 5.94 7.28 14.16
C THR A 369 4.92 8.34 14.58
N ILE A 370 5.08 9.57 14.10
CA ILE A 370 4.14 10.67 14.33
C ILE A 370 3.63 11.13 12.97
N HIS A 371 2.33 11.06 12.77
CA HIS A 371 1.63 11.59 11.60
C HIS A 371 0.84 12.82 12.04
N LYS A 372 1.12 13.98 11.43
CA LYS A 372 0.17 15.08 11.46
C LYS A 372 -1.00 14.66 10.58
N ILE A 373 -2.19 14.61 11.16
CA ILE A 373 -3.40 14.39 10.39
C ILE A 373 -3.73 15.75 9.80
N GLU A 374 -3.47 15.89 8.50
CA GLU A 374 -4.02 17.00 7.74
C GLU A 374 -5.54 16.85 7.79
N SER A 375 -6.16 17.53 8.75
CA SER A 375 -7.54 17.91 8.55
C SER A 375 -7.53 18.77 7.30
N GLU A 376 -8.20 18.36 6.22
CA GLU A 376 -8.83 19.34 5.36
C GLU A 376 -9.52 20.29 6.34
N THR A 377 -9.03 21.52 6.47
CA THR A 377 -9.62 22.53 7.33
C THR A 377 -11.02 22.76 6.78
N LYS A 378 -11.97 21.95 7.24
CA LYS A 378 -13.39 22.16 7.02
C LYS A 378 -13.68 23.38 7.86
N GLU A 379 -13.58 24.55 7.23
CA GLU A 379 -14.17 25.79 7.73
C GLU A 379 -15.55 25.41 8.30
N VAL A 380 -15.72 25.51 9.62
CA VAL A 380 -17.00 25.21 10.24
C VAL A 380 -17.94 26.36 9.84
N ARG A 381 -18.67 26.14 8.75
CA ARG A 381 -19.77 26.97 8.26
C ARG A 381 -21.07 26.40 8.81
N GLY A 382 -21.34 26.61 10.09
CA GLY A 382 -22.50 25.99 10.73
C GLY A 382 -22.57 26.24 12.23
N ASP A 383 -23.04 25.22 12.94
CA ASP A 383 -23.48 25.29 14.32
C ASP A 383 -22.33 25.46 15.33
N ILE A 384 -22.42 26.43 16.24
CA ILE A 384 -21.46 26.74 17.32
C ILE A 384 -21.16 25.48 18.17
N LYS A 385 -22.13 24.59 18.35
CA LYS A 385 -21.93 23.32 19.09
C LYS A 385 -20.88 22.40 18.48
N GLU A 386 -20.57 22.57 17.19
CA GLU A 386 -19.61 21.77 16.44
C GLU A 386 -18.19 22.35 16.49
N VAL A 387 -18.04 23.58 16.98
CA VAL A 387 -16.74 24.23 17.12
C VAL A 387 -15.87 23.48 18.13
N ARG A 388 -14.62 23.23 17.76
CA ARG A 388 -13.58 22.59 18.60
C ARG A 388 -12.35 23.51 18.65
N GLY A 389 -11.47 23.32 19.63
CA GLY A 389 -10.20 24.05 19.61
C GLY A 389 -9.38 23.71 18.38
N GLY A 390 -8.66 24.68 17.83
CA GLY A 390 -7.81 24.52 16.64
C GLY A 390 -8.54 24.67 15.30
N THR A 391 -9.87 24.82 15.28
CA THR A 391 -10.61 24.95 14.01
C THR A 391 -10.72 26.40 13.55
N GLU A 392 -10.48 26.66 12.27
CA GLU A 392 -10.94 27.88 11.60
C GLU A 392 -12.48 27.87 11.52
N ILE A 393 -13.10 28.98 11.86
CA ILE A 393 -14.54 29.11 11.90
C ILE A 393 -15.03 30.23 10.99
N ASP A 394 -16.25 30.07 10.48
CA ASP A 394 -17.01 31.11 9.80
C ASP A 394 -18.48 30.99 10.18
N ILE A 395 -18.80 31.51 11.37
CA ILE A 395 -20.09 31.29 12.04
C ILE A 395 -20.92 32.57 12.08
N LYS A 396 -22.24 32.43 12.02
CA LYS A 396 -23.20 33.53 12.23
C LYS A 396 -23.88 33.35 13.58
N GLY A 397 -24.00 34.40 14.36
CA GLY A 397 -24.70 34.37 15.63
C GLY A 397 -25.18 35.75 16.07
N THR A 398 -26.12 35.77 17.01
CA THR A 398 -26.62 36.97 17.67
C THR A 398 -25.74 37.29 18.87
N VAL A 399 -25.30 38.55 19.00
CA VAL A 399 -24.58 39.02 20.18
C VAL A 399 -25.52 38.98 21.39
N ILE A 400 -25.23 38.13 22.37
CA ILE A 400 -26.03 38.00 23.61
C ILE A 400 -25.35 38.64 24.81
N THR A 401 -24.04 38.82 24.75
CA THR A 401 -23.25 39.63 25.70
C THR A 401 -22.12 40.34 24.94
N PRO A 402 -21.44 41.34 25.52
CA PRO A 402 -20.33 42.06 24.87
C PRO A 402 -19.16 41.19 24.36
N SER A 403 -19.12 39.91 24.74
CA SER A 403 -18.08 38.96 24.31
C SER A 403 -18.63 37.58 23.94
N ILE A 404 -19.95 37.39 23.81
CA ILE A 404 -20.55 36.08 23.52
C ILE A 404 -21.59 36.22 22.42
N ILE A 405 -21.51 35.32 21.44
CA ILE A 405 -22.53 35.13 20.41
C ILE A 405 -23.25 33.78 20.58
N ASP A 406 -24.51 33.72 20.17
CA ASP A 406 -25.36 32.53 20.16
C ASP A 406 -26.00 32.37 18.77
N ASP A 407 -25.94 31.19 18.20
CA ASP A 407 -26.51 30.87 16.88
C ASP A 407 -27.80 30.02 16.97
N GLY A 408 -28.31 29.79 18.19
CA GLY A 408 -29.45 28.92 18.46
C GLY A 408 -29.07 27.46 18.73
N THR A 409 -27.81 27.08 18.53
CA THR A 409 -27.29 25.73 18.74
C THR A 409 -26.26 25.67 19.87
N GLY A 410 -25.61 26.79 20.16
CA GLY A 410 -24.70 26.95 21.29
C GLY A 410 -24.21 28.40 21.42
N CYS A 411 -23.50 28.67 22.52
CA CYS A 411 -22.89 29.97 22.76
C CYS A 411 -21.37 29.86 22.72
N ILE A 412 -20.70 30.85 22.12
CA ILE A 412 -19.24 30.90 22.10
C ILE A 412 -18.71 32.29 22.45
N LYS A 413 -17.62 32.30 23.21
CA LYS A 413 -16.97 33.53 23.66
C LYS A 413 -15.97 34.01 22.61
N ILE A 414 -16.11 35.25 22.18
CA ILE A 414 -15.17 35.96 21.31
C ILE A 414 -14.19 36.74 22.20
N THR A 415 -12.89 36.52 22.02
CA THR A 415 -11.84 37.20 22.78
C THR A 415 -11.23 38.34 21.98
N ASP A 416 -10.51 39.23 22.67
CA ASP A 416 -9.60 40.21 22.06
C ASP A 416 -10.22 41.27 21.12
N ARG A 417 -11.55 41.29 20.97
CA ARG A 417 -12.33 42.36 20.34
C ARG A 417 -13.68 42.54 21.04
N GLU A 418 -14.15 43.79 21.09
CA GLU A 418 -15.52 44.10 21.52
C GLU A 418 -16.51 43.76 20.41
N LEU A 419 -17.63 43.12 20.79
CA LEU A 419 -18.73 42.86 19.87
C LEU A 419 -19.63 44.11 19.72
N PRO A 420 -20.38 44.22 18.59
CA PRO A 420 -21.45 45.20 18.43
C PRO A 420 -22.53 45.12 19.51
N GLU A 421 -23.53 46.01 19.44
CA GLU A 421 -24.61 46.05 20.42
C GLU A 421 -25.32 44.70 20.60
N ILE A 422 -25.74 44.40 21.84
CA ILE A 422 -26.50 43.17 22.16
C ILE A 422 -27.76 43.11 21.28
N GLY A 423 -27.99 41.96 20.65
CA GLY A 423 -29.06 41.75 19.67
C GLY A 423 -28.63 41.89 18.21
N THR A 424 -27.40 42.37 17.96
CA THR A 424 -26.86 42.44 16.59
C THR A 424 -26.50 41.04 16.08
N ASN A 425 -26.88 40.72 14.85
CA ASN A 425 -26.39 39.54 14.17
C ASN A 425 -25.02 39.82 13.56
N VAL A 426 -24.07 38.95 13.85
CA VAL A 426 -22.70 39.06 13.37
C VAL A 426 -22.25 37.78 12.70
N ARG A 427 -21.36 37.92 11.71
CA ARG A 427 -20.56 36.82 11.16
C ARG A 427 -19.14 36.96 11.72
N VAL A 428 -18.65 35.90 12.35
CA VAL A 428 -17.31 35.86 12.94
C VAL A 428 -16.48 34.84 12.18
N LYS A 429 -15.39 35.34 11.58
CA LYS A 429 -14.29 34.53 11.07
C LYS A 429 -13.10 34.61 12.01
N GLY A 430 -12.51 33.47 12.31
CA GLY A 430 -11.32 33.40 13.14
C GLY A 430 -10.98 31.99 13.56
N THR A 431 -10.18 31.86 14.62
CA THR A 431 -9.68 30.57 15.08
C THR A 431 -10.22 30.26 16.46
N ALA A 432 -10.80 29.08 16.62
CA ALA A 432 -11.27 28.62 17.91
C ALA A 432 -10.09 28.14 18.77
N MET A 433 -9.99 28.62 20.00
CA MET A 433 -8.97 28.22 20.98
C MET A 433 -9.63 27.45 22.12
N ARG A 434 -9.01 26.34 22.54
CA ARG A 434 -9.45 25.58 23.71
C ARG A 434 -8.60 25.98 24.91
N THR A 435 -9.23 26.43 25.99
CA THR A 435 -8.59 26.64 27.29
C THR A 435 -9.38 25.89 28.37
N GLY A 436 -8.86 24.72 28.76
CA GLY A 436 -9.55 23.80 29.67
C GLY A 436 -10.91 23.35 29.11
N PRO A 437 -12.02 23.43 29.88
CA PRO A 437 -13.34 23.02 29.40
C PRO A 437 -13.98 24.02 28.43
N THR A 438 -13.34 25.17 28.18
CA THR A 438 -13.93 26.29 27.46
C THR A 438 -13.33 26.39 26.06
N THR A 439 -14.18 26.67 25.08
CA THR A 439 -13.75 27.04 23.72
C THR A 439 -14.06 28.51 23.51
N THR A 440 -13.06 29.28 23.11
CA THR A 440 -13.17 30.70 22.74
C THR A 440 -12.79 30.87 21.28
N VAL A 441 -13.03 32.05 20.71
CA VAL A 441 -12.64 32.38 19.35
C VAL A 441 -11.80 33.64 19.39
N GLU A 442 -10.61 33.58 18.81
CA GLU A 442 -9.85 34.75 18.45
C GLU A 442 -10.32 35.22 17.06
N PRO A 443 -10.98 36.39 16.96
CA PRO A 443 -11.59 36.83 15.73
C PRO A 443 -10.57 37.48 14.80
N GLU A 444 -10.48 36.98 13.57
CA GLU A 444 -9.79 37.69 12.48
C GLU A 444 -10.68 38.81 11.93
N LYS A 445 -11.96 38.49 11.70
CA LYS A 445 -12.96 39.39 11.11
C LYS A 445 -14.31 39.23 11.80
N ILE A 446 -14.93 40.37 12.10
CA ILE A 446 -16.31 40.43 12.61
C ILE A 446 -17.06 41.37 11.68
N GLU A 447 -18.16 40.90 11.10
CA GLU A 447 -19.03 41.68 10.23
C GLU A 447 -20.43 41.71 10.82
N GLU A 448 -21.01 42.91 10.96
CA GLU A 448 -22.45 43.02 11.20
C GLU A 448 -23.19 42.50 9.97
N THR A 449 -24.10 41.56 10.18
CA THR A 449 -24.97 41.04 9.13
C THR A 449 -26.35 41.63 9.31
N HIS A 450 -26.85 42.30 8.27
CA HIS A 450 -28.27 42.60 8.16
C HIS A 450 -28.98 41.40 7.54
N GLN A 451 -30.21 41.10 7.97
CA GLN A 451 -31.03 40.08 7.31
C GLN A 451 -31.12 40.40 5.82
N ASP A 452 -30.93 39.40 4.97
CA ASP A 452 -31.12 39.55 3.54
C ASP A 452 -32.56 40.03 3.30
N PRO A 453 -32.80 41.11 2.53
CA PRO A 453 -34.15 41.54 2.20
C PRO A 453 -35.01 40.39 1.63
N GLU A 454 -34.39 39.42 0.95
CA GLU A 454 -35.07 38.22 0.45
C GLU A 454 -35.52 37.27 1.57
N ASP A 455 -34.72 37.13 2.64
CA ASP A 455 -35.10 36.34 3.83
C ASP A 455 -36.27 36.99 4.59
N ILE A 456 -36.35 38.32 4.60
CA ILE A 456 -37.48 39.06 5.18
C ILE A 456 -38.76 38.81 4.37
N GLU A 457 -38.66 38.78 3.04
CA GLU A 457 -39.81 38.54 2.15
C GLU A 457 -40.35 37.11 2.31
N ILE A 458 -39.47 36.11 2.45
CA ILE A 458 -39.81 34.71 2.75
C ILE A 458 -40.50 34.58 4.12
N ILE A 459 -39.95 35.22 5.16
CA ILE A 459 -40.55 35.20 6.51
C ILE A 459 -41.93 35.90 6.51
N LEU A 460 -42.09 36.99 5.75
CA LEU A 460 -43.36 37.70 5.60
C LEU A 460 -44.40 36.89 4.80
N GLU A 461 -43.99 36.14 3.78
CA GLU A 461 -44.85 35.20 3.04
C GLU A 461 -45.29 34.03 3.93
N GLU A 462 -44.38 33.44 4.70
CA GLU A 462 -44.68 32.35 5.62
C GLU A 462 -45.64 32.80 6.74
N ALA A 463 -45.43 33.97 7.34
CA ALA A 463 -46.33 34.55 8.33
C ALA A 463 -47.73 34.85 7.75
N SER A 464 -47.80 35.33 6.51
CA SER A 464 -49.06 35.58 5.79
C SER A 464 -49.82 34.28 5.49
N SER A 465 -49.10 33.21 5.14
CA SER A 465 -49.67 31.88 4.90
C SER A 465 -50.26 31.22 6.15
N LEU A 466 -49.66 31.47 7.32
CA LEU A 466 -50.12 31.00 8.62
C LEU A 466 -51.39 31.74 9.10
N THR A 467 -51.54 33.01 8.71
CA THR A 467 -52.71 33.82 9.04
C THR A 467 -53.95 33.41 8.24
N ASN A 468 -53.78 33.05 6.96
CA ASN A 468 -54.87 32.53 6.11
C ASN A 468 -55.33 31.12 6.51
N LYS A 469 -54.44 30.24 6.96
CA LYS A 469 -54.81 28.89 7.48
C LYS A 469 -55.63 28.92 8.77
N ASN A 470 -55.60 30.02 9.52
CA ASN A 470 -56.38 30.18 10.75
C ASN A 470 -57.78 30.80 10.53
N GLN A 471 -58.08 31.32 9.33
CA GLN A 471 -59.44 31.75 8.97
C GLN A 471 -60.30 30.59 8.44
N ASP A 472 -59.72 29.63 7.71
CA ASP A 472 -60.43 28.46 7.19
C ASP A 472 -60.74 27.35 8.23
N LYS A 473 -60.23 27.47 9.47
CA LYS A 473 -60.62 26.59 10.60
C LYS A 473 -61.70 27.18 11.50
N LYS A 474 -62.24 28.36 11.15
CA LYS A 474 -63.43 28.96 11.78
C LYS A 474 -64.49 29.29 10.72
N THR A 475 -64.95 28.29 9.99
CA THR A 475 -66.28 28.30 9.37
C THR A 475 -66.94 26.95 9.50
#